data_AF-A0A1G6RVZ7-F1
#
_entry.id   AF-A0A1G6RVZ7-F1
#
_cell.length_a   1.000
_cell.length_b   1.000
_cell.length_c   1.000
_cell.angle_alpha   90.00
_cell.angle_beta   90.00
_cell.angle_gamma   90.00
#
_symmetry.space_group_name_H-M   'P 1'
#
loop_
_entity.id
_entity.type
_entity.pdbx_description
1 polymer ?
#
loop_
_entity_poly.entity_id
_entity_poly.type
_entity_poly.pdbx_seq_one_letter_code
_entity_poly.pdbx_strand_id
1 'polypeptide(L)'
;MGPVSEDPFAAVLARIAGEARQTNLRRADHLEEALSRLSEGRLDEEGRQRAVRAAHQLAGSAGTFGHQRAGELARRIEQFLAAPQQPTTVAEALAVVAECRSELAQG
;
A
#
# COMPACT_ATOMS: atom_id res chain seq x y z
N MET A 1 33.53 1.55 29.14
CA MET A 1 32.29 1.65 28.35
C MET A 1 32.23 0.40 27.48
N GLY A 2 31.51 -0.64 27.92
CA GLY A 2 31.35 -1.87 27.11
C GLY A 2 30.48 -1.59 25.89
N PRO A 3 30.65 -2.31 24.76
CA PRO A 3 29.82 -2.10 23.59
C PRO A 3 28.36 -2.38 23.96
N VAL A 4 27.49 -1.44 23.61
CA VAL A 4 26.04 -1.62 23.66
C VAL A 4 25.74 -2.83 22.79
N SER A 5 25.46 -3.98 23.40
CA SER A 5 25.01 -5.16 22.68
C SER A 5 23.77 -4.76 21.89
N GLU A 6 23.86 -4.74 20.56
CA GLU A 6 22.70 -4.59 19.68
C GLU A 6 21.65 -5.61 20.11
N ASP A 7 20.46 -5.16 20.47
CA ASP A 7 19.36 -6.03 20.88
C ASP A 7 18.99 -6.95 19.69
N PRO A 8 19.27 -8.27 19.76
CA PRO A 8 19.00 -9.19 18.66
C PRO A 8 17.52 -9.27 18.31
N PHE A 9 16.63 -9.03 19.28
CA PHE A 9 15.20 -9.01 19.05
C PHE A 9 14.79 -7.76 18.25
N ALA A 10 15.35 -6.59 18.58
CA ALA A 10 15.13 -5.37 17.82
C ALA A 10 15.61 -5.52 16.37
N ALA A 11 16.75 -6.18 16.13
CA ALA A 11 17.25 -6.46 14.78
C ALA A 11 16.28 -7.37 13.98
N VAL A 12 15.69 -8.38 14.62
CA VAL A 12 14.69 -9.24 13.98
C VAL A 12 13.42 -8.46 13.64
N LEU A 13 12.93 -7.62 14.54
CA LEU A 13 11.75 -6.78 14.29
C LEU A 13 12.00 -5.79 13.14
N ALA A 14 13.18 -5.15 13.10
CA ALA A 14 13.56 -4.25 12.02
C ALA A 14 13.60 -4.97 10.67
N ARG A 15 14.11 -6.21 10.62
CA ARG A 15 14.10 -7.01 9.39
C ARG A 15 12.68 -7.33 8.93
N ILE A 16 11.81 -7.77 9.83
CA ILE A 16 10.41 -8.08 9.52
C ILE A 16 9.67 -6.83 9.02
N ALA A 17 9.89 -5.68 9.67
CA ALA A 17 9.33 -4.41 9.23
C ALA A 17 9.83 -4.02 7.83
N GLY A 18 11.11 -4.20 7.54
CA GLY A 18 11.68 -3.97 6.22
C GLY A 18 11.10 -4.87 5.12
N GLU A 19 10.89 -6.16 5.42
CA GLU A 19 10.23 -7.11 4.51
C GLU A 19 8.77 -6.75 4.26
N ALA A 20 8.05 -6.35 5.31
CA ALA A 20 6.65 -5.91 5.22
C ALA A 20 6.52 -4.62 4.38
N ARG A 21 7.42 -3.65 4.59
CA ARG A 21 7.50 -2.42 3.80
C ARG A 21 7.76 -2.69 2.32
N GLN A 22 8.73 -3.56 1.99
CA GLN A 22 8.96 -3.95 0.59
C GLN A 22 7.74 -4.64 -0.02
N THR A 23 7.04 -5.46 0.75
CA THR A 23 5.79 -6.09 0.31
C THR A 23 4.69 -5.06 0.07
N ASN A 24 4.58 -4.05 0.92
CA ASN A 24 3.61 -2.96 0.76
C ASN A 24 3.94 -2.08 -0.45
N LEU A 25 5.22 -1.83 -0.76
CA LEU A 25 5.64 -1.13 -1.98
C LEU A 25 5.21 -1.90 -3.23
N ARG A 26 5.44 -3.22 -3.29
CA ARG A 26 4.96 -4.05 -4.42
C ARG A 26 3.44 -4.03 -4.56
N ARG A 27 2.71 -4.01 -3.44
CA ARG A 27 1.24 -3.85 -3.48
C ARG A 27 0.85 -2.49 -4.05
N ALA A 28 1.55 -1.41 -3.69
CA ALA A 28 1.31 -0.08 -4.27
C ALA A 28 1.56 -0.07 -5.78
N ASP A 29 2.62 -0.71 -6.26
CA ASP A 29 2.91 -0.86 -7.70
C ASP A 29 1.76 -1.57 -8.43
N HIS A 30 1.26 -2.67 -7.86
CA HIS A 30 0.11 -3.38 -8.43
C HIS A 30 -1.18 -2.54 -8.43
N LEU A 31 -1.39 -1.66 -7.45
CA LEU A 31 -2.53 -0.75 -7.44
C LEU A 31 -2.41 0.30 -8.54
N GLU A 32 -1.20 0.85 -8.75
CA GLU A 32 -0.92 1.79 -9.82
C GLU A 32 -1.22 1.16 -11.19
N GLU A 33 -0.70 -0.05 -11.45
CA GLU A 33 -0.99 -0.80 -12.68
C GLU A 33 -2.49 -1.06 -12.89
N ALA A 34 -3.20 -1.45 -11.83
CA ALA A 34 -4.64 -1.71 -11.90
C ALA A 34 -5.42 -0.43 -12.23
N LEU A 35 -5.06 0.70 -11.63
CA LEU A 35 -5.69 1.99 -11.92
C LEU A 35 -5.36 2.50 -13.31
N SER A 36 -4.14 2.30 -13.82
CA SER A 36 -3.80 2.60 -15.21
C SER A 36 -4.68 1.79 -16.17
N ARG A 37 -4.82 0.48 -15.95
CA ARG A 37 -5.72 -0.36 -16.76
C ARG A 37 -7.18 0.08 -16.65
N LEU A 38 -7.63 0.51 -15.47
CA LEU A 38 -8.97 1.04 -15.26
C LEU A 38 -9.20 2.31 -16.08
N SER A 39 -8.22 3.23 -16.12
CA SER A 39 -8.28 4.46 -16.93
C SER A 39 -8.40 4.17 -18.43
N GLU A 40 -7.88 3.03 -18.87
CA GLU A 40 -7.89 2.57 -20.26
C GLU A 40 -9.10 1.68 -20.59
N GLY A 41 -10.00 1.44 -19.63
CA GLY A 41 -11.14 0.53 -19.80
C GLY A 41 -10.72 -0.95 -19.95
N ARG A 42 -9.51 -1.30 -19.50
CA ARG A 42 -8.89 -2.64 -19.64
C ARG A 42 -8.81 -3.43 -18.33
N LEU A 43 -9.39 -2.92 -17.24
CA LEU A 43 -9.45 -3.64 -15.97
C LEU A 43 -10.71 -4.52 -15.95
N ASP A 44 -10.51 -5.84 -15.90
CA ASP A 44 -11.59 -6.81 -15.72
C ASP A 44 -11.96 -6.99 -14.23
N GLU A 45 -13.05 -7.70 -13.98
CA GLU A 45 -13.55 -7.91 -12.62
C GLU A 45 -12.56 -8.70 -11.74
N GLU A 46 -11.85 -9.67 -12.32
CA GLU A 46 -10.83 -10.42 -11.57
C GLU A 46 -9.65 -9.52 -11.17
N GLY A 47 -9.15 -8.70 -12.10
CA GLY A 47 -8.13 -7.70 -11.85
C GLY A 47 -8.56 -6.68 -10.81
N ARG A 48 -9.81 -6.20 -10.88
CA ARG A 48 -10.39 -5.30 -9.87
C ARG A 48 -10.41 -5.96 -8.49
N GLN A 49 -10.87 -7.20 -8.37
CA GLN A 49 -10.90 -7.91 -7.09
C GLN A 49 -9.49 -8.16 -6.51
N ARG A 50 -8.51 -8.46 -7.38
CA ARG A 50 -7.10 -8.57 -6.97
C ARG A 50 -6.58 -7.23 -6.42
N ALA A 51 -6.90 -6.13 -7.08
CA ALA A 51 -6.52 -4.79 -6.64
C ALA A 51 -7.18 -4.41 -5.31
N VAL A 52 -8.48 -4.68 -5.11
CA VAL A 52 -9.17 -4.48 -3.83
C VAL A 52 -8.47 -5.25 -2.70
N ARG A 53 -8.13 -6.52 -2.90
CA ARG A 53 -7.40 -7.32 -1.90
C ARG A 53 -6.00 -6.76 -1.62
N ALA A 54 -5.28 -6.31 -2.64
CA ALA A 54 -3.97 -5.69 -2.48
C ALA A 54 -4.05 -4.42 -1.62
N ALA A 55 -5.04 -3.56 -1.88
CA ALA A 55 -5.29 -2.35 -1.10
C ALA A 55 -5.66 -2.68 0.35
N HIS A 56 -6.53 -3.66 0.59
CA HIS A 56 -6.90 -4.12 1.93
C HIS A 56 -5.67 -4.60 2.73
N GLN A 57 -4.85 -5.44 2.13
CA GLN A 57 -3.64 -5.96 2.78
C GLN A 57 -2.60 -4.87 3.04
N LEU A 58 -2.44 -3.91 2.12
CA LEU A 58 -1.58 -2.75 2.32
C LEU A 58 -2.08 -1.92 3.49
N ALA A 59 -3.38 -1.61 3.54
CA ALA A 59 -4.00 -0.83 4.60
C ALA A 59 -3.76 -1.44 5.98
N GLY A 60 -3.98 -2.75 6.12
CA GLY A 60 -3.74 -3.47 7.37
C GLY A 60 -2.26 -3.53 7.76
N SER A 61 -1.41 -3.96 6.83
CA SER A 61 0.04 -4.12 7.05
C SER A 61 0.72 -2.79 7.38
N ALA A 62 0.47 -1.73 6.61
CA ALA A 62 1.08 -0.42 6.81
C ALA A 62 0.77 0.16 8.20
N GLY A 63 -0.48 0.02 8.68
CA GLY A 63 -0.85 0.43 10.03
C GLY A 63 -0.11 -0.35 11.13
N THR A 64 0.07 -1.66 10.96
CA THR A 64 0.80 -2.50 11.94
C THR A 64 2.28 -2.11 12.07
N PHE A 65 2.92 -1.69 10.98
CA PHE A 65 4.35 -1.33 10.96
C PHE A 65 4.62 0.18 11.07
N GLY A 66 3.63 0.97 11.53
CA GLY A 66 3.82 2.39 11.85
C GLY A 66 3.64 3.37 10.68
N HIS A 67 3.27 2.89 9.49
CA HIS A 67 2.98 3.73 8.32
C HIS A 67 1.49 4.08 8.25
N GLN A 68 0.97 4.77 9.28
CA GLN A 68 -0.46 5.03 9.42
C GLN A 68 -1.05 5.79 8.22
N ARG A 69 -0.34 6.83 7.73
CA ARG A 69 -0.77 7.62 6.57
C ARG A 69 -0.89 6.77 5.30
N ALA A 70 0.11 5.93 5.01
CA ALA A 70 0.04 4.99 3.89
C ALA A 70 -1.15 4.03 4.04
N GLY A 71 -1.43 3.55 5.26
CA GLY A 71 -2.58 2.70 5.54
C GLY A 71 -3.94 3.37 5.24
N GLU A 72 -4.10 4.63 5.62
CA GLU A 72 -5.29 5.44 5.33
C GLU A 72 -5.48 5.67 3.82
N LEU A 73 -4.39 6.01 3.11
CA LEU A 73 -4.40 6.20 1.66
C LEU A 73 -4.80 4.91 0.93
N ALA A 74 -4.25 3.77 1.36
CA ALA A 74 -4.59 2.46 0.82
C ALA A 74 -6.07 2.10 1.00
N ARG A 75 -6.65 2.45 2.15
CA ARG A 75 -8.07 2.21 2.43
C ARG A 75 -8.98 3.06 1.54
N ARG A 76 -8.56 4.29 1.17
CA ARG A 76 -9.30 5.11 0.19
C ARG A 76 -9.30 4.43 -1.18
N ILE A 77 -8.17 3.85 -1.61
CA ILE A 77 -8.06 3.11 -2.87
C ILE A 77 -8.90 1.82 -2.83
N GLU A 78 -8.88 1.09 -1.71
CA GLU A 78 -9.73 -0.09 -1.49
C GLU A 78 -11.21 0.24 -1.71
N GLN A 79 -11.69 1.33 -1.10
CA GLN A 79 -13.07 1.77 -1.21
C GLN A 79 -13.42 2.22 -2.63
N PHE A 80 -12.54 2.98 -3.29
CA PHE A 80 -12.71 3.40 -4.68
C PHE A 80 -12.85 2.19 -5.62
N LEU A 81 -11.95 1.22 -5.51
CA LEU A 81 -11.97 0.02 -6.34
C LEU A 81 -13.16 -0.90 -6.00
N ALA A 82 -13.59 -0.96 -4.73
CA ALA A 82 -14.70 -1.79 -4.28
C ALA A 82 -16.07 -1.24 -4.71
N ALA A 83 -16.22 0.09 -4.78
CA ALA A 83 -17.47 0.78 -5.06
C ALA A 83 -17.30 1.87 -6.14
N PRO A 84 -17.55 1.55 -7.43
CA PRO A 84 -17.33 2.49 -8.55
C PRO A 84 -18.28 3.70 -8.60
N GLN A 85 -19.19 3.84 -7.63
CA GLN A 85 -20.16 4.95 -7.55
C GLN A 85 -19.63 6.16 -6.77
N GLN A 86 -18.36 6.15 -6.36
CA GLN A 86 -17.75 7.27 -5.66
C GLN A 86 -17.43 8.42 -6.62
N PRO A 87 -17.50 9.69 -6.16
CA PRO A 87 -17.16 10.85 -6.99
C PRO A 87 -15.67 10.95 -7.34
N THR A 88 -14.84 10.03 -6.84
CA THR A 88 -13.40 10.01 -7.07
C THR A 88 -13.08 9.56 -8.49
N THR A 89 -12.21 10.30 -9.16
CA THR A 89 -11.74 9.96 -10.51
C THR A 89 -10.56 8.98 -10.44
N VAL A 90 -10.29 8.26 -11.54
CA VAL A 90 -9.11 7.38 -11.62
C VAL A 90 -7.81 8.18 -11.47
N ALA A 91 -7.76 9.44 -11.95
CA ALA A 91 -6.60 10.32 -11.81
C ALA A 91 -6.33 10.68 -10.34
N GLU A 92 -7.38 10.98 -9.57
CA GLU A 92 -7.26 11.20 -8.12
C GLU A 92 -6.82 9.92 -7.40
N ALA A 93 -7.36 8.76 -7.77
CA ALA A 93 -6.94 7.48 -7.20
C ALA A 93 -5.45 7.18 -7.47
N LEU A 94 -4.95 7.50 -8.67
CA LEU A 94 -3.53 7.36 -9.03
C LEU A 94 -2.65 8.29 -8.17
N ALA A 95 -3.07 9.54 -7.96
CA ALA A 95 -2.36 10.47 -7.07
C ALA A 95 -2.30 9.94 -5.62
N VAL A 96 -3.38 9.34 -5.14
CA VAL A 96 -3.43 8.71 -3.81
C VAL A 96 -2.47 7.50 -3.72
N VAL A 97 -2.36 6.67 -4.76
CA VAL A 97 -1.38 5.56 -4.80
C VAL A 97 0.05 6.10 -4.78
N ALA A 98 0.34 7.15 -5.56
CA ALA A 98 1.67 7.76 -5.60
C ALA A 98 2.09 8.37 -4.25
N GLU A 99 1.16 9.03 -3.55
CA GLU A 99 1.38 9.52 -2.18
C GLU A 99 1.64 8.34 -1.23
N CYS A 100 0.81 7.29 -1.28
CA CYS A 100 0.95 6.09 -0.46
C CYS A 100 2.31 5.42 -0.64
N ARG A 101 2.77 5.29 -1.88
CA ARG A 101 4.09 4.75 -2.21
C ARG A 101 5.21 5.63 -1.66
N SER A 102 5.07 6.96 -1.76
CA SER A 102 6.06 7.91 -1.26
C SER A 102 6.20 7.84 0.26
N GLU A 103 5.08 7.74 0.99
CA GLU A 103 5.06 7.53 2.45
C GLU A 103 5.79 6.23 2.85
N LEU A 104 5.52 5.14 2.12
CA LEU A 104 6.21 3.87 2.33
C LEU A 104 7.69 3.92 1.95
N ALA A 105 8.10 4.79 1.02
CA ALA A 105 9.49 4.90 0.58
C ALA A 105 10.35 5.79 1.49
N GLN A 106 9.73 6.63 2.33
CA GLN A 106 10.41 7.58 3.22
C GLN A 106 10.56 7.07 4.66
N GLY A 107 9.63 6.25 5.15
CA GLY A 107 9.79 5.54 6.43
C GLY A 107 10.70 4.33 6.31
#